data_AF-A0A8E0IQ08-F1
#
_entry.id   AF-A0A8E0IQ08-F1
#
_cell.length_a   1.000
_cell.length_b   1.000
_cell.length_c   1.000
_cell.angle_alpha   90.00
_cell.angle_beta   90.00
_cell.angle_gamma   90.00
#
_symmetry.space_group_name_H-M   'P 1'
#
loop_
_entity.id
_entity.type
_entity.pdbx_description
1 polymer ?
#
loop_
_entity_poly.entity_id
_entity_poly.type
_entity_poly.pdbx_seq_one_letter_code
_entity_poly.pdbx_strand_id
1 'polypeptide(L)'
;MKQRVITAVVALAIFIPILIAGGGWIDIAGAVLAVIALSEVFIMRKRILVSADYLIAALGVLVVVLPNSFSAGCLLFLDESI
;
A
#
# COMPACT_ATOMS: atom_id res chain seq x y z
N MET A 1 9.90 -27.80 -3.54
CA MET A 1 9.16 -27.26 -4.71
C MET A 1 7.67 -27.03 -4.45
N LYS A 2 6.93 -27.99 -3.85
CA LYS A 2 5.48 -27.87 -3.63
C LYS A 2 5.05 -26.64 -2.81
N GLN A 3 5.83 -26.23 -1.82
CA GLN A 3 5.51 -25.09 -0.95
C GLN A 3 5.46 -23.74 -1.69
N ARG A 4 6.37 -23.50 -2.66
CA ARG A 4 6.38 -22.27 -3.46
C ARG A 4 5.19 -22.18 -4.42
N VAL A 5 4.71 -23.33 -4.90
CA VAL A 5 3.54 -23.40 -5.80
C VAL A 5 2.25 -23.16 -5.02
N ILE A 6 2.10 -23.80 -3.85
CA ILE A 6 0.90 -23.66 -3.02
C ILE A 6 0.71 -22.20 -2.57
N THR A 7 1.77 -21.51 -2.15
CA THR A 7 1.68 -20.10 -1.73
C THR A 7 1.23 -19.17 -2.87
N ALA A 8 1.71 -19.40 -4.10
CA ALA A 8 1.31 -18.61 -5.26
C ALA A 8 -0.16 -18.85 -5.65
N VAL A 9 -0.59 -20.11 -5.61
CA VAL A 9 -1.99 -20.48 -5.92
C VAL A 9 -2.95 -19.88 -4.90
N VAL A 10 -2.63 -19.94 -3.61
CA VAL A 10 -3.47 -19.37 -2.55
C VAL A 10 -3.56 -17.84 -2.68
N ALA A 11 -2.44 -17.16 -2.92
CA ALA A 11 -2.45 -15.72 -3.14
C ALA A 11 -3.34 -15.34 -4.33
N LEU A 12 -3.23 -16.06 -5.45
CA LEU A 12 -4.01 -15.81 -6.66
C LEU A 12 -5.51 -16.10 -6.46
N ALA A 13 -5.85 -17.16 -5.73
CA ALA A 13 -7.24 -17.50 -5.40
C ALA A 13 -7.93 -16.44 -4.54
N ILE A 14 -7.18 -15.73 -3.69
CA ILE A 14 -7.72 -14.63 -2.85
C ILE A 14 -7.69 -13.30 -3.62
N PHE A 15 -6.68 -13.06 -4.45
CA PHE A 15 -6.48 -11.78 -5.13
C PHE A 15 -7.46 -11.57 -6.30
N ILE A 16 -7.78 -12.61 -7.07
CA ILE A 16 -8.74 -12.53 -8.19
C ILE A 16 -10.14 -12.07 -7.76
N PRO A 17 -10.79 -12.66 -6.74
CA PRO A 17 -12.13 -12.21 -6.35
C PRO A 17 -12.14 -10.77 -5.80
N ILE A 18 -11.06 -10.33 -5.14
CA ILE A 18 -10.91 -8.94 -4.67
C ILE A 18 -10.85 -7.97 -5.86
N LEU A 19 -10.13 -8.33 -6.93
CA LEU A 19 -10.05 -7.54 -8.16
C LEU A 19 -11.41 -7.47 -8.89
N ILE A 20 -12.18 -8.55 -8.90
CA ILE A 20 -13.49 -8.60 -9.56
C ILE A 20 -14.55 -7.85 -8.76
N ALA A 21 -14.50 -7.91 -7.43
CA ALA A 21 -15.44 -7.20 -6.56
C ALA A 21 -15.36 -5.67 -6.74
N GLY A 22 -14.18 -5.14 -7.11
CA GLY A 22 -14.01 -3.73 -7.41
C GLY A 22 -14.24 -2.80 -6.21
N GLY A 23 -14.04 -1.50 -6.44
CA GLY A 23 -14.32 -0.46 -5.46
C GLY A 23 -13.44 -0.52 -4.21
N GLY A 24 -14.01 -0.14 -3.05
CA GLY A 24 -13.27 0.08 -1.80
C GLY A 24 -12.48 -1.13 -1.25
N TRP A 25 -12.79 -2.35 -1.70
CA TRP A 25 -12.03 -3.55 -1.32
C TRP A 25 -10.63 -3.59 -1.94
N ILE A 26 -10.50 -3.14 -3.19
CA ILE A 26 -9.20 -3.02 -3.86
C ILE A 26 -8.38 -1.92 -3.20
N ASP A 27 -9.03 -0.83 -2.80
CA ASP A 27 -8.37 0.31 -2.16
C ASP A 27 -7.74 -0.07 -0.82
N ILE A 28 -8.48 -0.78 0.04
CA ILE A 28 -7.99 -1.27 1.33
C ILE A 28 -6.87 -2.30 1.13
N ALA A 29 -7.06 -3.26 0.22
CA ALA A 29 -6.04 -4.26 -0.08
C ALA A 29 -4.75 -3.63 -0.63
N GLY A 30 -4.89 -2.63 -1.52
CA GLY A 30 -3.78 -1.86 -2.07
C GLY A 30 -3.03 -1.08 -1.00
N ALA A 31 -3.73 -0.40 -0.10
CA ALA A 31 -3.11 0.32 1.02
C ALA A 31 -2.29 -0.60 1.93
N VAL A 32 -2.84 -1.77 2.29
CA VAL A 32 -2.13 -2.77 3.10
C VAL A 32 -0.91 -3.31 2.37
N LEU A 33 -1.04 -3.67 1.08
CA LEU A 33 0.07 -4.18 0.28
C LEU A 33 1.17 -3.15 0.07
N ALA A 34 0.82 -1.86 -0.06
CA ALA A 34 1.79 -0.78 -0.20
C ALA A 34 2.66 -0.59 1.03
N VAL A 35 2.08 -0.68 2.23
CA VAL A 35 2.84 -0.61 3.50
C VAL A 35 3.78 -1.81 3.64
N ILE A 36 3.31 -3.02 3.27
CA ILE A 36 4.13 -4.23 3.29
C ILE A 36 5.29 -4.10 2.30
N ALA A 37 5.00 -3.69 1.05
CA ALA A 37 6.01 -3.51 0.01
C ALA A 37 7.07 -2.48 0.41
N LEU A 38 6.66 -1.35 1.00
CA LEU A 38 7.59 -0.35 1.51
C LEU A 38 8.49 -0.90 2.61
N SER A 39 7.89 -1.63 3.57
CA SER A 39 8.63 -2.26 4.66
C SER A 39 9.68 -3.24 4.12
N GLU A 40 9.33 -4.01 3.10
CA GLU A 40 10.22 -4.97 2.46
C GLU A 40 11.37 -4.28 1.72
N VAL A 41 11.10 -3.21 0.95
CA VAL A 41 12.13 -2.42 0.25
C VAL A 41 13.14 -1.81 1.21
N PHE A 42 12.70 -1.32 2.38
CA PHE A 42 13.59 -0.75 3.39
C PHE A 42 14.44 -1.82 4.10
N ILE A 43 13.86 -2.99 4.40
CA ILE A 43 14.58 -4.15 4.91
C ILE A 43 15.67 -4.59 3.92
N MET A 44 15.35 -4.64 2.63
CA MET A 44 16.30 -5.01 1.57
C MET A 44 17.47 -4.02 1.46
N ARG A 45 17.22 -2.72 1.70
CA ARG A 45 18.28 -1.69 1.70
C ARG A 45 19.16 -1.66 2.95
N LYS A 46 18.93 -2.53 3.95
CA LYS A 46 19.64 -2.54 5.26
C LYS A 46 19.72 -1.16 5.93
N ARG A 47 18.71 -0.30 5.71
CA ARG A 47 18.63 1.04 6.33
C ARG A 47 17.83 0.93 7.64
N ILE A 48 18.16 1.77 8.60
CA ILE A 48 17.50 1.80 9.91
C ILE A 48 16.03 2.18 9.69
N LEU A 49 15.11 1.30 10.13
CA LEU A 49 13.65 1.46 10.00
C LEU A 49 13.11 2.73 10.70
N VAL A 50 13.92 3.34 11.57
CA VAL A 50 13.63 4.58 12.31
C VAL A 50 14.56 5.70 11.82
N SER A 51 14.58 5.93 10.51
CA SER A 51 15.26 7.09 9.90
C SER A 51 14.23 8.04 9.29
N ALA A 52 14.48 9.34 9.28
CA ALA A 52 13.59 10.34 8.69
C ALA A 52 13.23 10.01 7.23
N ASP A 53 14.15 9.38 6.48
CA ASP A 53 13.93 8.87 5.13
C ASP A 53 12.77 7.86 5.03
N TYR A 54 12.61 6.97 6.02
CA TYR A 54 11.52 6.00 6.04
C TYR A 54 10.18 6.68 6.28
N LEU A 55 10.14 7.68 7.16
CA LEU A 55 8.91 8.41 7.46
C LEU A 55 8.41 9.17 6.23
N ILE A 56 9.32 9.82 5.49
CA ILE A 56 8.98 10.54 4.26
C ILE A 56 8.55 9.55 3.16
N ALA A 57 9.25 8.43 3.02
CA ALA A 57 8.87 7.40 2.04
C ALA A 57 7.54 6.72 2.39
N ALA A 58 7.25 6.52 3.68
CA ALA A 58 5.99 5.98 4.17
C ALA A 58 4.82 6.92 3.89
N LEU A 59 4.98 8.21 4.19
CA LEU A 59 3.99 9.21 3.85
C LEU A 59 3.80 9.34 2.33
N GLY A 60 4.89 9.32 1.56
CA GLY A 60 4.82 9.37 0.10
C GLY A 60 4.07 8.18 -0.51
N VAL A 61 4.38 6.96 -0.06
CA VAL A 61 3.69 5.75 -0.54
C VAL A 61 2.24 5.73 -0.09
N LEU A 62 1.93 6.18 1.13
CA LEU A 62 0.57 6.29 1.60
C LEU A 62 -0.24 7.28 0.75
N VAL A 63 0.31 8.44 0.43
CA VAL A 63 -0.34 9.46 -0.43
C VAL A 63 -0.53 8.98 -1.87
N VAL A 64 0.44 8.24 -2.42
CA VAL A 64 0.36 7.71 -3.80
C VAL A 64 -0.65 6.58 -3.94
N VAL A 65 -0.81 5.76 -2.89
CA VAL A 65 -1.69 4.59 -2.93
C VAL A 65 -3.09 4.90 -2.43
N LEU A 66 -3.27 5.94 -1.62
CA LEU A 66 -4.60 6.43 -1.24
C LEU A 66 -5.37 6.88 -2.50
N PRO A 67 -6.56 6.32 -2.76
CA PRO A 67 -7.35 6.65 -3.93
C PRO A 67 -7.90 8.08 -3.86
N ASN A 68 -8.22 8.65 -5.03
CA ASN A 68 -8.60 10.07 -5.19
C ASN A 68 -9.84 10.52 -4.39
N SER A 69 -10.65 9.59 -3.90
CA SER A 69 -11.77 9.88 -2.99
C SER A 69 -11.31 10.40 -1.62
N PHE A 70 -10.09 10.02 -1.19
CA PHE A 70 -9.47 10.48 0.06
C PHE A 70 -8.47 11.61 -0.17
N SER A 71 -7.77 11.63 -1.31
CA SER A 71 -6.89 12.75 -1.67
C SER A 71 -7.68 14.04 -1.89
N ALA A 72 -8.93 13.98 -2.39
CA ALA A 72 -9.81 15.15 -2.47
C ALA A 72 -10.17 15.73 -1.08
N GLY A 73 -10.37 14.87 -0.07
CA GLY A 73 -10.64 15.31 1.31
C GLY A 73 -9.40 15.92 1.99
N CYS A 74 -8.20 15.38 1.70
CA CYS A 74 -6.94 15.95 2.18
C CYS A 74 -6.56 17.25 1.44
N LEU A 75 -6.89 17.36 0.15
CA LEU A 75 -6.63 18.57 -0.65
C LEU A 75 -7.62 19.70 -0.32
N LEU A 76 -8.85 19.38 0.08
CA LEU A 76 -9.81 20.34 0.68
C LEU A 76 -9.31 20.90 2.02
N PHE A 77 -8.57 20.12 2.81
CA PHE A 77 -8.01 20.58 4.09
C PHE A 77 -6.81 21.54 3.93
N LEU A 78 -6.14 21.51 2.77
CA LEU A 78 -5.08 22.47 2.41
C LEU A 78 -5.62 23.75 1.74
N ASP A 79 -6.88 23.75 1.27
CA ASP A 79 -7.54 24.92 0.68
C ASP A 79 -8.22 25.80 1.77
N GLU A 80 -8.75 25.20 2.84
CA GLU A 80 -9.33 25.91 4.00
C GLU A 80 -8.30 26.52 4.97
N SER A 81 -7.01 26.50 4.63
CA SER A 81 -5.93 27.06 5.46
C SER A 81 -5.01 28.06 4.75
N ILE A 82 -5.44 28.64 3.62
CA ILE A 82 -4.86 29.84 2.99
C ILE A 82 -5.90 30.96 2.89
#